data_AF-B9LWC9-F1
#
_entry.id   AF-B9LWC9-F1
#
_cell.length_a   1.000
_cell.length_b   1.000
_cell.length_c   1.000
_cell.angle_alpha   90.00
_cell.angle_beta   90.00
_cell.angle_gamma   90.00
#
_symmetry.space_group_name_H-M   'P 1'
#
loop_
_entity.id
_entity.type
_entity.pdbx_description
1 polymer ?
#
loop_
_entity_poly.entity_id
_entity_poly.type
_entity_poly.pdbx_seq_one_letter_code
_entity_poly.pdbx_strand_id
1 'polypeptide(L)'
;MSTRCQLRFVRTLEAGQTADPADPVAQVYTHSDGYPSGVLKRLQELKQLLEATTSVRGPSYAAAQYVFLEKLASLTLYLDPDREARRRVDAHSPADVCQPSRMQHLSQPLFLLGHGIEDPRAGIHGDEEYLYIVAIPPYELGQIEPPTWQVAVSEQCGFPRWDDQTEGAFSEATWQFEGSLTAALETVCDGL
;
A
#
# COMPACT_ATOMS: atom_id res chain seq x y z
N MET A 1 2.20 -15.35 -8.40
CA MET A 1 3.44 -14.61 -8.76
C MET A 1 3.59 -13.45 -7.79
N SER A 2 4.80 -12.96 -7.56
CA SER A 2 5.04 -11.79 -6.70
C SER A 2 4.90 -10.54 -7.56
N THR A 3 3.73 -9.91 -7.51
CA THR A 3 3.48 -8.64 -8.21
C THR A 3 3.96 -7.51 -7.33
N ARG A 4 4.82 -6.67 -7.88
CA ARG A 4 5.39 -5.52 -7.19
C ARG A 4 4.64 -4.26 -7.59
N CYS A 5 4.45 -3.36 -6.65
CA CYS A 5 3.84 -2.07 -6.92
C CYS A 5 4.36 -0.99 -5.98
N GLN A 6 4.08 0.26 -6.35
CA GLN A 6 4.22 1.39 -5.45
C GLN A 6 2.93 2.19 -5.34
N LEU A 7 2.68 2.70 -4.15
CA LEU A 7 1.52 3.53 -3.83
C LEU A 7 1.98 4.89 -3.32
N ARG A 8 1.44 5.98 -3.86
CA ARG A 8 1.56 7.32 -3.30
C ARG A 8 0.29 7.70 -2.57
N PHE A 9 0.42 7.99 -1.27
CA PHE A 9 -0.63 8.61 -0.48
C PHE A 9 -0.43 10.13 -0.54
N VAL A 10 -1.48 10.85 -0.90
CA VAL A 10 -1.47 12.30 -1.19
C VAL A 10 -2.79 12.97 -0.80
N ARG A 11 -2.89 14.30 -0.93
CA ARG A 11 -4.15 15.03 -0.62
C ARG A 11 -5.16 14.98 -1.76
N THR A 12 -4.70 15.08 -2.99
CA THR A 12 -5.51 15.01 -4.21
C THR A 12 -4.80 14.11 -5.23
N LEU A 13 -5.51 13.61 -6.25
CA LEU A 13 -4.88 12.74 -7.26
C LEU A 13 -3.77 13.47 -8.02
N GLU A 14 -3.97 14.75 -8.35
CA GLU A 14 -3.01 15.59 -9.07
C GLU A 14 -1.69 15.72 -8.30
N ALA A 15 -1.77 15.89 -6.97
CA ALA A 15 -0.59 15.95 -6.13
C ALA A 15 0.22 14.64 -6.15
N GLY A 16 -0.41 13.49 -6.40
CA GLY A 16 0.27 12.20 -6.51
C GLY A 16 1.05 12.00 -7.80
N GLN A 17 0.72 12.74 -8.86
CA GLN A 17 1.42 12.67 -10.13
C GLN A 17 2.80 13.34 -10.06
N THR A 18 3.02 14.22 -9.08
CA THR A 18 4.31 14.90 -8.86
C THR A 18 4.84 14.60 -7.46
N ALA A 19 6.12 14.91 -7.22
CA ALA A 19 6.74 14.79 -5.90
C ALA A 19 7.18 16.18 -5.40
N ASP A 20 6.23 17.11 -5.32
CA ASP A 20 6.50 18.45 -4.79
C ASP A 20 6.92 18.33 -3.30
N PRO A 21 8.10 18.87 -2.90
CA PRO A 21 8.54 18.87 -1.51
C PRO A 21 7.58 19.56 -0.53
N ALA A 22 6.71 20.45 -1.00
CA ALA A 22 5.72 21.14 -0.18
C ALA A 22 4.46 20.30 0.09
N ASP A 23 4.21 19.28 -0.73
CA ASP A 23 3.03 18.42 -0.59
C ASP A 23 3.32 17.22 0.32
N PRO A 24 2.38 16.84 1.21
CA PRO A 24 2.54 15.68 2.08
C PRO A 24 2.34 14.40 1.26
N VAL A 25 3.38 13.98 0.54
CA VAL A 25 3.45 12.73 -0.22
C VAL A 25 4.12 11.66 0.63
N ALA A 26 3.49 10.49 0.75
CA ALA A 26 4.12 9.30 1.34
C ALA A 26 4.07 8.16 0.32
N GLN A 27 5.22 7.55 0.04
CA GLN A 27 5.34 6.48 -0.95
C GLN A 27 5.63 5.14 -0.26
N VAL A 28 4.88 4.12 -0.66
CA VAL A 28 4.99 2.76 -0.14
C VAL A 28 5.37 1.84 -1.28
N TYR A 29 6.37 1.00 -1.06
CA TYR A 29 6.70 -0.12 -1.92
C TYR A 29 6.10 -1.42 -1.37
N THR A 30 5.54 -2.22 -2.28
CA THR A 30 4.98 -3.54 -2.00
C THR A 30 5.66 -4.56 -2.90
N HIS A 31 6.28 -5.56 -2.28
CA HIS A 31 7.05 -6.60 -2.97
C HIS A 31 6.16 -7.75 -3.49
N SER A 32 4.98 -7.95 -2.91
CA SER A 32 4.09 -9.07 -3.19
C SER A 32 2.63 -8.65 -3.13
N ASP A 33 1.79 -9.27 -3.95
CA ASP A 33 0.35 -9.01 -4.03
C ASP A 33 -0.02 -7.57 -4.44
N GLY A 34 0.85 -6.93 -5.23
CA GLY A 34 0.61 -5.60 -5.81
C GLY A 34 -0.43 -5.56 -6.93
N TYR A 35 -1.32 -6.55 -7.06
CA TYR A 35 -2.42 -6.53 -8.01
C TYR A 35 -3.54 -5.59 -7.53
N PRO A 36 -4.30 -4.95 -8.44
CA PRO A 36 -5.40 -4.06 -8.05
C PRO A 36 -6.41 -4.71 -7.10
N SER A 37 -6.73 -5.99 -7.29
CA SER A 37 -7.69 -6.71 -6.44
C SER A 37 -7.26 -6.82 -4.99
N GLY A 38 -5.97 -7.05 -4.70
CA GLY A 38 -5.43 -7.07 -3.35
C GLY A 38 -5.31 -5.67 -2.76
N VAL A 39 -4.68 -4.76 -3.51
CA VAL A 39 -4.41 -3.38 -3.08
C VAL A 39 -5.69 -2.61 -2.77
N LEU A 40 -6.68 -2.63 -3.67
CA LEU A 40 -7.93 -1.87 -3.50
C LEU A 40 -8.77 -2.41 -2.34
N LYS A 41 -8.83 -3.73 -2.15
CA LYS A 41 -9.51 -4.34 -0.99
C LYS A 41 -8.84 -3.95 0.32
N ARG A 42 -7.50 -3.99 0.39
CA ARG A 42 -6.76 -3.50 1.56
C ARG A 42 -7.04 -2.03 1.85
N LEU A 43 -7.06 -1.17 0.81
CA LEU A 43 -7.36 0.25 0.98
C LEU A 43 -8.78 0.47 1.51
N GLN A 44 -9.75 -0.35 1.11
CA GLN A 44 -11.11 -0.31 1.64
C GLN A 44 -11.15 -0.67 3.12
N GLU A 45 -10.49 -1.78 3.51
CA GLU A 45 -10.38 -2.21 4.90
C GLU A 45 -9.71 -1.14 5.77
N LEU A 46 -8.62 -0.54 5.26
CA LEU A 46 -7.94 0.57 5.92
C LEU A 46 -8.87 1.76 6.12
N LYS A 47 -9.55 2.21 5.06
CA LYS A 47 -10.49 3.34 5.13
C LYS A 47 -11.57 3.08 6.18
N GLN A 48 -12.22 1.92 6.14
CA GLN A 48 -13.26 1.54 7.09
C GLN A 48 -12.74 1.53 8.53
N LEU A 49 -11.55 0.97 8.78
CA LEU A 49 -10.94 0.94 10.11
C LEU A 49 -10.64 2.35 10.62
N LEU A 50 -10.04 3.21 9.79
CA LEU A 50 -9.68 4.57 10.20
C LEU A 50 -10.93 5.43 10.47
N GLU A 51 -12.00 5.24 9.71
CA GLU A 51 -13.26 5.95 9.92
C GLU A 51 -13.98 5.49 11.17
N ALA A 52 -14.13 4.17 11.34
CA ALA A 52 -14.81 3.58 12.49
C ALA A 52 -14.13 3.93 13.82
N THR A 53 -12.83 4.24 13.79
CA THR A 53 -12.03 4.61 14.97
C THR A 53 -11.67 6.09 15.05
N THR A 54 -12.20 6.92 14.14
CA THR A 54 -11.91 8.38 14.08
C THR A 54 -10.39 8.68 14.01
N SER A 55 -9.65 7.82 13.32
CA SER A 55 -8.19 7.82 13.20
C SER A 55 -7.69 8.36 11.84
N VAL A 56 -8.57 8.93 11.02
CA VAL A 56 -8.16 9.63 9.79
C VAL A 56 -7.34 10.87 10.18
N ARG A 57 -6.12 11.01 9.63
CA ARG A 57 -5.21 12.15 9.91
C ARG A 57 -4.64 12.78 8.64
N GLY A 58 -4.31 11.96 7.64
CA GLY A 58 -3.78 12.42 6.36
C GLY A 58 -2.88 11.38 5.69
N PRO A 59 -2.23 11.77 4.58
CA PRO A 59 -1.51 10.86 3.70
C PRO A 59 -0.44 10.00 4.40
N SER A 60 0.47 10.62 5.15
CA SER A 60 1.58 9.89 5.81
C SER A 60 1.09 8.91 6.88
N TYR A 61 0.05 9.29 7.64
CA TYR A 61 -0.56 8.37 8.60
C TYR A 61 -1.30 7.23 7.90
N ALA A 62 -2.03 7.50 6.83
CA ALA A 62 -2.69 6.46 6.04
C ALA A 62 -1.67 5.48 5.46
N ALA A 63 -0.56 5.96 4.89
CA ALA A 63 0.54 5.13 4.39
C ALA A 63 1.15 4.24 5.50
N ALA A 64 1.41 4.81 6.67
CA ALA A 64 1.95 4.06 7.81
C ALA A 64 0.99 2.96 8.28
N GLN A 65 -0.31 3.26 8.34
CA GLN A 65 -1.35 2.29 8.72
C GLN A 65 -1.57 1.23 7.64
N TYR A 66 -1.46 1.59 6.36
CA TYR A 66 -1.49 0.65 5.24
C TYR A 66 -0.36 -0.38 5.37
N VAL A 67 0.89 0.08 5.54
CA VAL A 67 2.04 -0.80 5.76
C VAL A 67 1.83 -1.67 7.00
N PHE A 68 1.30 -1.12 8.09
CA PHE A 68 1.01 -1.90 9.29
C PHE A 68 0.00 -3.03 9.02
N LEU A 69 -1.12 -2.75 8.35
CA LEU A 69 -2.11 -3.76 8.00
C LEU A 69 -1.54 -4.83 7.06
N GLU A 70 -0.75 -4.44 6.07
CA GLU A 70 -0.09 -5.38 5.15
C GLU A 70 0.91 -6.30 5.86
N LYS A 71 1.66 -5.77 6.83
CA LYS A 71 2.53 -6.58 7.68
C LYS A 71 1.75 -7.55 8.54
N LEU A 72 0.61 -7.13 9.11
CA LEU A 72 -0.28 -8.02 9.86
C LEU A 72 -0.88 -9.12 8.98
N ALA A 73 -1.35 -8.78 7.79
CA ALA A 73 -1.90 -9.74 6.84
C ALA A 73 -0.83 -10.78 6.46
N SER A 74 0.38 -10.33 6.16
CA SER A 74 1.53 -11.20 5.84
C SER A 74 1.95 -12.06 7.03
N LEU A 75 1.85 -11.56 8.27
CA LEU A 75 2.24 -12.28 9.47
C LEU A 75 1.39 -13.55 9.68
N THR A 76 0.13 -13.55 9.24
CA THR A 76 -0.76 -14.74 9.36
C THR A 76 -0.17 -15.99 8.70
N LEU A 77 0.63 -15.83 7.64
CA LEU A 77 1.35 -16.93 6.97
C LEU A 77 2.38 -17.63 7.86
N TYR A 78 2.75 -17.00 8.97
CA TYR A 78 3.74 -17.48 9.92
C TYR A 78 3.13 -17.86 11.27
N LEU A 79 1.84 -17.59 11.52
CA LEU A 79 1.17 -17.95 12.77
C LEU A 79 0.33 -19.23 12.65
N ASP A 80 0.25 -19.80 11.45
CA ASP A 80 -0.47 -21.03 11.16
C ASP A 80 0.17 -22.25 11.88
N PRO A 81 -0.55 -22.89 12.83
CA PRO A 81 -0.01 -24.02 13.60
C PRO A 81 0.21 -25.28 12.75
N ASP A 82 -0.49 -25.40 11.61
CA ASP A 82 -0.38 -26.56 10.72
C ASP A 82 0.87 -26.49 9.82
N ARG A 83 1.55 -25.34 9.79
CA ARG A 83 2.82 -25.18 9.07
C ARG A 83 4.00 -25.79 9.80
N GLU A 84 4.96 -26.27 9.01
CA GLU A 84 6.25 -26.76 9.50
C GLU A 84 6.92 -25.76 10.46
N ALA A 85 7.51 -26.24 11.55
CA ALA A 85 8.11 -25.40 12.59
C ALA A 85 9.12 -24.37 12.04
N ARG A 86 9.89 -24.75 11.02
CA ARG A 86 10.87 -23.88 10.35
C ARG A 86 10.25 -22.74 9.51
N ARG A 87 8.93 -22.73 9.32
CA ARG A 87 8.19 -21.74 8.50
C ARG A 87 7.24 -20.87 9.32
N ARG A 88 7.10 -21.14 10.62
CA ARG A 88 6.21 -20.40 11.53
C ARG A 88 6.99 -19.63 12.59
N VAL A 89 6.33 -18.67 13.20
CA VAL A 89 6.75 -17.97 14.42
C VAL A 89 5.90 -18.52 15.56
N ASP A 90 6.54 -19.10 16.56
CA ASP A 90 5.86 -19.47 17.80
C ASP A 90 5.64 -18.22 18.65
N ALA A 91 4.46 -17.62 18.53
CA ALA A 91 4.08 -16.39 19.23
C ALA A 91 2.73 -16.56 19.93
N HIS A 92 2.65 -16.10 21.17
CA HIS A 92 1.40 -16.04 21.95
C HIS A 92 0.98 -14.60 22.26
N SER A 93 1.83 -13.64 21.88
CA SER A 93 1.60 -12.20 22.03
C SER A 93 2.32 -11.43 20.92
N PRO A 94 1.92 -10.18 20.63
CA PRO A 94 2.64 -9.32 19.69
C PRO A 94 4.13 -9.10 20.06
N ALA A 95 4.45 -9.11 21.36
CA ALA A 95 5.82 -8.93 21.84
C ALA A 95 6.73 -10.10 21.44
N ASP A 96 6.18 -11.31 21.28
CA ASP A 96 6.96 -12.48 20.85
C ASP A 96 7.46 -12.33 19.41
N VAL A 97 6.68 -11.67 18.54
CA VAL A 97 7.07 -11.36 17.15
C VAL A 97 8.22 -10.35 17.11
N CYS A 98 8.54 -9.67 18.20
CA CYS A 98 9.68 -8.76 18.29
C CYS A 98 10.95 -9.45 18.82
N GLN A 99 10.90 -10.73 19.20
CA GLN A 99 12.05 -11.47 19.75
C GLN A 99 12.86 -12.15 18.65
N PRO A 100 14.13 -11.76 18.41
CA PRO A 100 14.94 -12.36 17.35
C PRO A 100 15.11 -13.88 17.48
N SER A 101 15.24 -14.39 18.69
CA SER A 101 15.40 -15.84 18.97
C SER A 101 14.23 -16.69 18.46
N ARG A 102 13.03 -16.10 18.33
CA ARG A 102 11.83 -16.78 17.82
C ARG A 102 11.69 -16.74 16.29
N MET A 103 12.58 -16.02 15.61
CA MET A 103 12.50 -15.79 14.16
C MET A 103 13.82 -16.06 13.42
N GLN A 104 14.92 -16.31 14.14
CA GLN A 104 16.25 -16.50 13.53
C GLN A 104 16.32 -17.65 12.51
N HIS A 105 15.38 -18.60 12.57
CA HIS A 105 15.27 -19.70 11.60
C HIS A 105 14.55 -19.30 10.31
N LEU A 106 13.88 -18.14 10.27
CA LEU A 106 13.20 -17.63 9.09
C LEU A 106 14.19 -16.87 8.21
N SER A 107 14.29 -17.26 6.94
CA SER A 107 15.01 -16.50 5.92
C SER A 107 14.08 -15.43 5.34
N GLN A 108 14.38 -14.15 5.59
CA GLN A 108 13.68 -12.99 5.02
C GLN A 108 12.14 -13.08 5.09
N PRO A 109 11.54 -13.11 6.30
CA PRO A 109 10.09 -13.21 6.41
C PRO A 109 9.38 -12.01 5.76
N LEU A 110 8.33 -12.29 4.98
CA LEU A 110 7.63 -11.29 4.14
C LEU A 110 6.99 -10.17 4.96
N PHE A 111 6.54 -10.43 6.19
CA PHE A 111 6.01 -9.36 7.05
C PHE A 111 7.10 -8.35 7.48
N LEU A 112 8.39 -8.68 7.35
CA LEU A 112 9.50 -7.75 7.57
C LEU A 112 10.03 -7.13 6.27
N LEU A 113 10.07 -7.88 5.16
CA LEU A 113 10.72 -7.47 3.90
C LEU A 113 9.75 -7.24 2.72
N GLY A 114 8.43 -7.36 2.93
CA GLY A 114 7.43 -7.28 1.86
C GLY A 114 6.92 -5.86 1.60
N HIS A 115 7.06 -4.95 2.56
CA HIS A 115 6.48 -3.60 2.51
C HIS A 115 7.46 -2.57 3.09
N GLY A 116 7.74 -1.53 2.32
CA GLY A 116 8.75 -0.51 2.61
C GLY A 116 8.24 0.91 2.38
N ILE A 117 8.94 1.88 2.96
CA ILE A 117 8.73 3.31 2.69
C ILE A 117 9.80 3.74 1.70
N GLU A 118 9.40 4.46 0.65
CA GLU A 118 10.28 4.97 -0.38
C GLU A 118 10.36 6.50 -0.33
N ASP A 119 11.46 7.06 -0.82
CA ASP A 119 11.55 8.50 -1.08
C ASP A 119 10.75 8.82 -2.36
N PRO A 120 9.67 9.61 -2.29
CA PRO A 120 8.86 9.91 -3.47
C PRO A 120 9.63 10.56 -4.62
N ARG A 121 10.78 11.19 -4.33
CA ARG A 121 11.65 11.86 -5.30
C ARG A 121 12.56 10.89 -6.05
N ALA A 122 12.77 9.69 -5.52
CA ALA A 122 13.63 8.68 -6.15
C ALA A 122 12.92 7.94 -7.30
N GLY A 123 11.62 8.20 -7.52
CA GLY A 123 10.84 7.50 -8.54
C GLY A 123 10.46 6.09 -8.10
N ILE A 124 10.59 5.14 -9.01
CA ILE A 124 10.29 3.71 -8.79
C ILE A 124 11.52 2.84 -9.09
N HIS A 125 11.52 1.59 -8.63
CA HIS A 125 12.65 0.67 -8.84
C HIS A 125 12.72 0.13 -10.28
N GLY A 126 11.61 0.18 -11.01
CA GLY A 126 11.45 -0.33 -12.37
C GLY A 126 10.94 -1.76 -12.43
N ASP A 127 10.93 -2.48 -11.31
CA ASP A 127 10.42 -3.86 -11.21
C ASP A 127 8.92 -3.94 -10.91
N GLU A 128 8.29 -2.79 -10.67
CA GLU A 128 6.87 -2.65 -10.46
C GLU A 128 6.05 -2.99 -11.70
N GLU A 129 4.89 -3.60 -11.46
CA GLU A 129 3.90 -3.88 -12.49
C GLU A 129 2.73 -2.91 -12.45
N TYR A 130 2.48 -2.28 -11.29
CA TYR A 130 1.41 -1.31 -11.10
C TYR A 130 1.87 -0.13 -10.25
N LEU A 131 1.29 1.04 -10.51
CA LEU A 131 1.37 2.21 -9.65
C LEU A 131 -0.02 2.60 -9.17
N TYR A 132 -0.08 3.15 -7.96
CA TYR A 132 -1.30 3.64 -7.35
C TYR A 132 -1.11 5.03 -6.79
N ILE A 133 -2.11 5.89 -6.98
CA ILE A 133 -2.25 7.12 -6.20
C ILE A 133 -3.46 6.95 -5.29
N VAL A 134 -3.35 7.35 -4.03
CA VAL A 134 -4.41 7.30 -3.03
C VAL A 134 -4.59 8.70 -2.44
N ALA A 135 -5.66 9.36 -2.83
CA ALA A 135 -5.99 10.69 -2.32
C ALA A 135 -6.77 10.59 -1.00
N ILE A 136 -6.18 11.15 0.04
CA ILE A 136 -6.67 11.26 1.41
C ILE A 136 -7.03 12.73 1.69
N PRO A 137 -8.25 13.16 1.36
CA PRO A 137 -8.69 14.53 1.60
C PRO A 137 -8.63 14.89 3.10
N PRO A 138 -8.60 16.20 3.44
CA PRO A 138 -8.72 16.64 4.82
C PRO A 138 -9.95 16.04 5.51
N TYR A 139 -9.78 15.69 6.80
CA TYR A 139 -10.83 15.12 7.63
C TYR A 139 -11.00 16.00 8.86
N GLU A 140 -12.21 16.52 9.06
CA GLU A 140 -12.55 17.35 10.22
C GLU A 140 -13.27 16.52 11.27
N LEU A 141 -12.88 16.69 12.54
CA LEU A 141 -13.56 16.03 13.66
C LEU A 141 -15.00 16.56 13.76
N GLY A 142 -15.98 15.64 13.71
CA GLY A 142 -17.40 15.99 13.75
C GLY A 142 -18.07 16.11 12.38
N GLN A 143 -17.35 15.87 11.28
CA GLN A 143 -17.95 15.71 9.96
C GLN A 143 -18.91 14.51 9.95
N ILE A 144 -20.14 14.70 9.50
CA ILE A 144 -21.21 13.68 9.52
C ILE A 144 -20.92 12.53 8.55
N GLU A 145 -20.45 12.85 7.34
CA GLU A 145 -20.06 11.86 6.34
C GLU A 145 -18.57 11.96 6.09
N PRO A 146 -17.80 10.87 6.25
CA PRO A 146 -16.37 10.91 5.98
C PRO A 146 -16.11 11.20 4.49
N PRO A 147 -15.03 11.92 4.17
CA PRO A 147 -14.74 12.31 2.81
C PRO A 147 -14.38 11.07 1.97
N THR A 148 -14.80 11.11 0.71
CA THR A 148 -14.53 10.04 -0.26
C THR A 148 -13.04 9.97 -0.55
N TRP A 149 -12.45 8.80 -0.39
CA TRP A 149 -11.09 8.56 -0.88
C TRP A 149 -11.14 8.34 -2.38
N GLN A 150 -10.20 8.94 -3.09
CA GLN A 150 -10.02 8.71 -4.52
C GLN A 150 -8.76 7.91 -4.76
N VAL A 151 -8.75 7.15 -5.85
CA VAL A 151 -7.59 6.39 -6.28
C VAL A 151 -7.36 6.55 -7.78
N ALA A 152 -6.09 6.48 -8.17
CA ALA A 152 -5.68 6.22 -9.54
C ALA A 152 -4.96 4.87 -9.59
N VAL A 153 -5.26 4.06 -10.61
CA VAL A 153 -4.64 2.74 -10.83
C VAL A 153 -4.03 2.75 -12.21
N SER A 154 -2.72 2.51 -12.32
CA SER A 154 -2.06 2.49 -13.62
C SER A 154 -2.51 1.27 -14.42
N GLU A 155 -2.41 1.34 -15.74
CA GLU A 155 -2.31 0.14 -16.56
C GLU A 155 -1.11 -0.71 -16.09
N GLN A 156 -1.16 -2.02 -16.35
CA GLN A 156 -0.03 -2.89 -16.03
C GLN A 156 1.18 -2.46 -16.86
N CYS A 157 2.26 -2.06 -16.18
CA CYS A 157 3.50 -1.57 -16.80
C CYS A 157 3.29 -0.34 -17.71
N GLY A 158 2.23 0.43 -17.52
CA GLY A 158 1.90 1.62 -18.32
C GLY A 158 2.74 2.85 -18.00
N PHE A 159 4.02 2.69 -17.69
CA PHE A 159 4.93 3.74 -17.21
C PHE A 159 6.39 3.38 -17.53
N PRO A 160 7.34 4.34 -17.52
CA PRO A 160 8.77 4.08 -17.71
C PRO A 160 9.35 3.07 -16.70
N ARG A 161 10.22 2.16 -17.15
CA ARG A 161 10.80 1.06 -16.33
C ARG A 161 12.26 0.81 -16.67
N TRP A 162 12.99 0.17 -15.74
CA TRP A 162 14.34 -0.43 -15.82
C TRP A 162 15.45 0.36 -16.54
N ASP A 163 15.26 0.62 -17.82
CA ASP A 163 16.21 1.26 -18.73
C ASP A 163 15.98 2.78 -18.86
N ASP A 164 14.88 3.29 -18.31
CA ASP A 164 14.48 4.70 -18.35
C ASP A 164 14.60 5.43 -17.00
N GLN A 165 14.57 6.77 -17.02
CA GLN A 165 14.48 7.58 -15.80
C GLN A 165 13.10 7.39 -15.15
N THR A 166 13.09 6.87 -13.92
CA THR A 166 11.85 6.52 -13.21
C THR A 166 11.31 7.63 -12.30
N GLU A 167 12.00 8.77 -12.18
CA GLU A 167 11.58 9.91 -11.36
C GLU A 167 10.19 10.43 -11.77
N GLY A 168 9.92 10.44 -13.08
CA GLY A 168 8.65 10.86 -13.69
C GLY A 168 7.60 9.76 -13.82
N ALA A 169 7.82 8.55 -13.28
CA ALA A 169 6.96 7.40 -13.58
C ALA A 169 5.48 7.63 -13.21
N PHE A 170 5.20 8.35 -12.12
CA PHE A 170 3.84 8.70 -11.72
C PHE A 170 3.21 9.81 -12.57
N SER A 171 4.00 10.74 -13.12
CA SER A 171 3.48 11.78 -14.03
C SER A 171 3.24 11.24 -15.44
N GLU A 172 4.01 10.22 -15.84
CA GLU A 172 3.97 9.64 -17.19
C GLU A 172 3.11 8.38 -17.28
N ALA A 173 2.61 7.87 -16.15
CA ALA A 173 1.78 6.67 -16.11
C ALA A 173 0.49 6.83 -16.91
N THR A 174 0.13 5.81 -17.68
CA THR A 174 -1.22 5.63 -18.21
C THR A 174 -2.11 5.05 -17.13
N TRP A 175 -3.20 5.76 -16.81
CA TRP A 175 -4.14 5.38 -15.77
C TRP A 175 -5.34 4.65 -16.38
N GLN A 176 -5.52 3.37 -16.02
CA GLN A 176 -6.72 2.61 -16.44
C GLN A 176 -7.96 3.01 -15.62
N PHE A 177 -7.76 3.63 -14.46
CA PHE A 177 -8.84 4.13 -13.61
C PHE A 177 -8.38 5.35 -12.81
N GLU A 178 -9.27 6.34 -12.72
CA GLU A 178 -9.18 7.48 -11.79
C GLU A 178 -10.58 7.79 -11.26
N GLY A 179 -10.76 7.78 -9.93
CA GLY A 179 -12.10 7.94 -9.35
C GLY A 179 -12.20 7.58 -7.88
N SER A 180 -13.41 7.33 -7.39
CA SER A 180 -13.60 6.92 -5.99
C SER A 180 -13.08 5.50 -5.73
N LEU A 181 -12.60 5.23 -4.52
CA LEU A 181 -12.16 3.89 -4.11
C LEU A 181 -13.28 2.83 -4.29
N THR A 182 -14.53 3.19 -3.99
CA THR A 182 -15.68 2.29 -4.19
C THR A 182 -15.87 1.94 -5.67
N ALA A 183 -15.85 2.93 -6.56
CA ALA A 183 -15.99 2.68 -7.99
C ALA A 183 -14.79 1.88 -8.56
N ALA A 184 -13.60 2.07 -8.00
CA ALA A 184 -12.41 1.31 -8.38
C ALA A 184 -12.58 -0.19 -8.08
N LEU A 185 -13.15 -0.54 -6.92
CA LEU A 185 -13.42 -1.93 -6.56
C LEU A 185 -14.40 -2.57 -7.55
N GLU A 186 -15.49 -1.89 -7.87
CA GLU A 186 -16.51 -2.40 -8.80
C GLU A 186 -15.97 -2.55 -10.23
N THR A 187 -15.15 -1.60 -10.68
CA THR A 187 -14.70 -1.54 -12.08
C THR A 187 -13.46 -2.38 -12.33
N VAL A 188 -12.49 -2.34 -11.42
CA VAL A 188 -11.15 -2.94 -11.61
C VAL A 188 -11.07 -4.33 -10.99
N CYS A 189 -11.80 -4.61 -9.90
CA CYS A 189 -11.77 -5.91 -9.24
C CYS A 189 -12.89 -6.86 -9.69
N ASP A 190 -14.09 -6.33 -9.89
CA ASP A 190 -15.28 -7.13 -10.22
C ASP A 190 -15.59 -7.16 -11.74
N GLY A 191 -14.83 -6.41 -12.55
CA GLY A 191 -14.95 -6.31 -14.01
C GLY A 191 -14.19 -7.38 -14.82
N LEU A 192 -13.68 -8.45 -14.18
CA LEU A 192 -12.98 -9.58 -14.81
C LEU A 192 -13.76 -10.90 -14.66
#